data_AF-A0AA48GFE6-F1
#
_entry.id   AF-A0AA48GFE6-F1
#
_cell.length_a   1.000
_cell.length_b   1.000
_cell.length_c   1.000
_cell.angle_alpha   90.00
_cell.angle_beta   90.00
_cell.angle_gamma   90.00
#
_symmetry.space_group_name_H-M   'P 1'
#
loop_
_entity.id
_entity.type
_entity.pdbx_description
1 polymer ?
#
loop_
_entity_poly.entity_id
_entity_poly.type
_entity_poly.pdbx_seq_one_letter_code
_entity_poly.pdbx_strand_id
1 'polypeptide(L)'
;MAFLLQLPPWPHKVDGGVLLLVAALFLASVLAHRYWRATIRLEDEGEARELDARRALERYREAFRGLPAPAAFADRATGLVMEATPGWAGQDLPAPGEPVFRDDPALEAAWRAIPGPGPDHRPADPGPLTLRGRAFTATCLGGASLGVVLLVPREG
;
A
#
# COMPACT_ATOMS: atom_id res chain seq x y z
N MET A 1 26.05 -52.61 51.81
CA MET A 1 26.20 -51.14 51.74
C MET A 1 25.07 -50.58 50.89
N ALA A 2 24.05 -49.99 51.51
CA ALA A 2 22.96 -49.32 50.80
C ALA A 2 23.08 -47.81 51.11
N PHE A 3 23.55 -47.04 50.12
CA PHE A 3 23.63 -45.59 50.21
C PHE A 3 22.24 -45.03 49.92
N LEU A 4 21.43 -44.86 50.97
CA LEU A 4 20.15 -44.17 50.89
C LEU A 4 20.42 -42.71 50.51
N LEU A 5 20.11 -42.36 49.26
CA LEU A 5 19.96 -40.99 48.80
C LEU A 5 18.82 -40.32 49.59
N GLN A 6 19.14 -39.77 50.76
CA GLN A 6 18.27 -38.85 51.47
C GLN A 6 18.24 -37.52 50.71
N LEU A 7 17.25 -37.38 49.83
CA LEU A 7 16.85 -36.06 49.35
C LEU A 7 16.32 -35.26 50.55
N PRO A 8 16.76 -34.02 50.78
CA PRO A 8 16.26 -33.23 51.90
C PRO A 8 14.74 -33.02 51.75
N PRO A 9 13.96 -33.09 52.84
CA PRO A 9 12.53 -32.80 52.79
C PRO A 9 12.38 -31.31 52.47
N TRP A 10 11.84 -30.97 51.31
CA TRP A 10 11.52 -29.59 50.94
C TRP A 10 10.44 -29.06 51.89
N PRO A 11 10.71 -28.11 52.80
CA PRO A 11 9.75 -27.68 53.78
C PRO A 11 9.31 -26.25 53.49
N HIS A 12 8.69 -26.00 52.33
CA HIS A 12 8.05 -24.71 52.08
C HIS A 12 6.67 -24.94 51.46
N LYS A 13 5.61 -24.51 52.17
CA LYS A 13 4.31 -24.24 51.53
C LYS A 13 4.60 -23.14 50.52
N VAL A 14 4.57 -23.48 49.23
CA VAL A 14 4.69 -22.46 48.18
C VAL A 14 3.54 -21.48 48.39
N ASP A 15 3.87 -20.21 48.62
CA ASP A 15 2.88 -19.16 48.81
C ASP A 15 1.99 -19.07 47.55
N GLY A 16 0.68 -19.08 47.75
CA GLY A 16 -0.29 -18.95 46.65
C GLY A 16 -0.07 -17.68 45.83
N GLY A 17 0.44 -16.60 46.45
CA GLY A 17 0.83 -15.38 45.74
C GLY A 17 1.99 -15.60 44.77
N VAL A 18 2.98 -16.43 45.13
CA VAL A 18 4.12 -16.76 44.26
C VAL A 18 3.67 -17.64 43.09
N LEU A 19 2.80 -18.62 43.34
CA LEU A 19 2.21 -19.43 42.27
C LEU A 19 1.39 -18.59 41.29
N LEU A 20 0.61 -17.65 41.81
CA LEU A 20 -0.19 -16.74 40.98
C LEU A 20 0.70 -15.80 40.16
N LEU A 21 1.80 -15.31 40.74
CA LEU A 21 2.78 -14.50 40.02
C LEU A 21 3.46 -15.29 38.90
N VAL A 22 3.89 -16.53 39.17
CA VAL A 22 4.49 -17.41 38.16
C VAL A 22 3.50 -17.72 37.04
N ALA A 23 2.24 -18.02 37.39
CA ALA A 23 1.19 -18.25 36.41
C ALA A 23 0.90 -17.00 35.56
N ALA A 24 0.87 -15.81 36.17
CA ALA A 24 0.69 -14.54 35.48
C ALA A 24 1.85 -14.23 34.54
N LEU A 25 3.10 -14.46 34.97
CA LEU A 25 4.29 -14.28 34.14
C LEU A 25 4.29 -15.26 32.96
N PHE A 26 3.92 -16.51 33.19
CA PHE A 26 3.80 -17.51 32.13
C PHE A 26 2.73 -17.11 31.11
N LEU A 27 1.55 -16.68 31.56
CA LEU A 27 0.49 -16.21 30.69
C LEU A 27 0.90 -14.97 29.89
N ALA A 28 1.56 -14.00 30.54
CA ALA A 28 2.08 -12.80 29.89
C ALA A 28 3.10 -13.14 28.80
N SER A 29 4.00 -14.10 29.07
CA SER A 29 4.96 -14.61 28.09
C SER A 29 4.28 -15.25 26.87
N VAL A 30 3.26 -16.08 27.10
CA VAL A 30 2.48 -16.70 26.01
C VAL A 30 1.76 -15.66 25.15
N LEU A 31 1.13 -14.66 25.78
CA LEU A 31 0.43 -13.58 25.07
C LEU A 31 1.41 -12.71 24.28
N ALA A 32 2.55 -12.34 24.88
CA ALA A 32 3.59 -11.58 24.21
C ALA A 32 4.15 -12.33 22.99
N HIS A 33 4.37 -13.64 23.11
CA HIS A 33 4.83 -14.47 21.99
C HIS A 33 3.79 -14.55 20.86
N ARG A 34 2.50 -14.69 21.19
CA ARG A 34 1.42 -14.69 20.19
C ARG A 34 1.31 -13.34 19.48
N TYR A 35 1.39 -12.24 20.24
CA TYR A 35 1.37 -10.89 19.68
C TYR A 35 2.55 -10.69 18.73
N TRP A 36 3.78 -11.01 19.17
CA TRP A 36 4.97 -10.97 18.32
C TRP A 36 4.75 -11.73 17.01
N ARG A 37 4.30 -12.99 17.06
CA ARG A 37 4.08 -13.82 15.88
C ARG A 37 3.05 -13.22 14.92
N ALA A 38 2.00 -12.58 15.45
CA ALA A 38 1.02 -11.88 14.64
C ALA A 38 1.63 -10.62 13.98
N THR A 39 2.44 -9.86 14.71
CA THR A 39 3.11 -8.67 14.20
C THR A 39 4.09 -9.00 13.08
N ILE A 40 4.98 -10.00 13.26
CA ILE A 40 5.89 -10.44 12.19
C ILE A 40 5.11 -10.82 10.94
N ARG A 41 4.02 -11.58 11.10
CA ARG A 41 3.22 -11.99 9.94
C ARG A 41 2.63 -10.79 9.20
N LEU A 42 2.19 -9.75 9.93
CA LEU A 42 1.69 -8.53 9.33
C LEU A 42 2.80 -7.72 8.64
N GLU A 43 4.00 -7.68 9.22
CA GLU A 43 5.19 -7.08 8.60
C GLU A 43 5.57 -7.82 7.31
N ASP A 44 5.68 -9.14 7.35
CA ASP A 44 5.97 -9.99 6.19
C ASP A 44 4.91 -9.82 5.08
N GLU A 45 3.62 -9.81 5.46
CA GLU A 45 2.52 -9.56 4.52
C GLU A 45 2.56 -8.13 3.92
N GLY A 46 3.02 -7.15 4.70
CA GLY A 46 3.24 -5.77 4.26
C GLY A 46 4.38 -5.67 3.24
N GLU A 47 5.53 -6.25 3.55
CA GLU A 47 6.71 -6.29 2.68
C GLU A 47 6.41 -7.01 1.35
N ALA A 48 5.69 -8.13 1.41
CA ALA A 48 5.27 -8.87 0.22
C ALA A 48 4.39 -8.01 -0.70
N ARG A 49 3.40 -7.29 -0.13
CA ARG A 49 2.52 -6.39 -0.89
C ARG A 49 3.29 -5.22 -1.50
N GLU A 50 4.26 -4.66 -0.77
CA GLU A 50 5.08 -3.57 -1.27
C GLU A 50 5.96 -4.02 -2.45
N LEU A 51 6.59 -5.20 -2.34
CA LEU A 51 7.38 -5.79 -3.40
C LEU A 51 6.54 -6.07 -4.65
N ASP A 52 5.34 -6.61 -4.49
CA ASP A 52 4.42 -6.87 -5.60
C ASP A 52 3.94 -5.57 -6.26
N ALA A 53 3.67 -4.53 -5.48
CA ALA A 53 3.33 -3.21 -6.00
C ALA A 53 4.49 -2.59 -6.80
N ARG A 54 5.73 -2.68 -6.30
CA ARG A 54 6.94 -2.21 -7.02
C ARG A 54 7.11 -2.93 -8.35
N ARG A 55 7.03 -4.27 -8.37
CA ARG A 55 7.10 -5.08 -9.59
C ARG A 55 5.99 -4.76 -10.59
N ALA A 56 4.78 -4.51 -10.10
CA ALA A 56 3.66 -4.09 -10.95
C ALA A 56 3.94 -2.72 -11.59
N LEU A 57 4.41 -1.75 -10.81
CA LEU A 57 4.75 -0.41 -11.30
C LEU A 57 5.86 -0.46 -12.36
N GLU A 58 6.89 -1.27 -12.15
CA GLU A 58 7.98 -1.46 -13.11
C GLU A 58 7.46 -1.95 -14.47
N ARG A 59 6.59 -2.97 -14.47
CA ARG A 59 5.94 -3.45 -15.71
C ARG A 59 5.14 -2.35 -16.40
N TYR A 60 4.40 -1.54 -15.64
CA TYR A 60 3.66 -0.42 -16.21
C TYR A 60 4.58 0.67 -16.77
N ARG A 61 5.69 0.97 -16.09
CA ARG A 61 6.70 1.93 -16.58
C ARG A 61 7.37 1.48 -17.86
N GLU A 62 7.71 0.20 -17.96
CA GLU A 62 8.26 -0.37 -19.19
C GLU A 62 7.25 -0.23 -20.35
N ALA A 63 5.99 -0.59 -20.13
CA ALA A 63 4.93 -0.39 -21.12
C ALA A 63 4.72 1.10 -21.46
N PHE A 64 4.82 1.98 -20.46
CA PHE A 64 4.62 3.42 -20.62
C PHE A 64 5.68 4.08 -21.49
N ARG A 65 6.95 3.68 -21.35
CA ARG A 65 8.04 4.18 -22.20
C ARG A 65 7.85 3.84 -23.67
N GLY A 66 7.12 2.77 -23.97
CA GLY A 66 6.79 2.35 -25.33
C GLY A 66 5.52 2.98 -25.91
N LEU A 67 4.80 3.81 -25.15
CA LEU A 67 3.56 4.43 -25.63
C LEU A 67 3.85 5.48 -26.72
N PRO A 68 3.25 5.35 -27.92
CA PRO A 68 3.36 6.37 -28.96
C PRO A 68 2.46 7.58 -28.69
N ALA A 69 1.48 7.45 -27.78
CA ALA A 69 0.49 8.47 -27.49
C ALA A 69 0.95 9.42 -26.36
N PRO A 70 0.41 10.66 -26.31
CA PRO A 70 0.57 11.53 -25.16
C PRO A 70 -0.06 10.86 -23.94
N ALA A 71 0.66 10.74 -22.84
CA ALA A 71 0.14 10.15 -21.61
C ALA A 71 0.94 10.62 -20.39
N ALA A 72 0.34 10.54 -19.20
CA ALA A 72 1.01 10.81 -17.95
C ALA A 72 0.59 9.84 -16.85
N PHE A 73 1.51 9.51 -15.96
CA PHE A 73 1.20 8.90 -14.66
C PHE A 73 1.06 9.99 -13.62
N ALA A 74 0.00 9.90 -12.83
CA ALA A 74 -0.20 10.75 -11.67
C ALA A 74 -0.57 9.92 -10.45
N ASP A 75 -0.14 10.39 -9.29
CA ASP A 75 -0.54 9.82 -8.02
C ASP A 75 -2.04 10.12 -7.77
N ARG A 76 -2.78 9.09 -7.40
CA ARG A 76 -4.23 9.16 -7.17
C ARG A 76 -4.55 10.00 -5.94
N ALA A 77 -3.76 9.91 -4.87
CA ALA A 77 -4.07 10.57 -3.61
C ALA A 77 -3.83 12.09 -3.68
N THR A 78 -2.76 12.50 -4.35
CA THR A 78 -2.26 13.87 -4.40
C THR A 78 -2.50 14.54 -5.75
N GLY A 79 -2.78 13.77 -6.81
CA GLY A 79 -2.86 14.27 -8.18
C GLY A 79 -1.53 14.75 -8.74
N LEU A 80 -0.40 14.45 -8.10
CA LEU A 80 0.91 14.85 -8.59
C LEU A 80 1.32 14.02 -9.80
N VAL A 81 1.70 14.67 -10.90
CA VAL A 81 2.27 13.99 -12.06
C VAL A 81 3.62 13.39 -11.67
N MET A 82 3.75 12.08 -11.84
CA MET A 82 4.98 11.34 -11.54
C MET A 82 5.87 11.22 -12.77
N GLU A 83 5.27 10.96 -13.93
CA GLU A 83 5.97 10.69 -15.19
C GLU A 83 5.07 11.08 -16.36
N ALA A 84 5.65 11.57 -17.45
CA ALA A 84 4.91 12.04 -18.61
C ALA A 84 5.63 11.63 -19.90
N THR A 85 4.89 11.25 -20.95
CA THR A 85 5.48 10.99 -22.26
C THR A 85 5.89 12.30 -22.94
N PRO A 86 6.83 12.28 -23.91
CA PRO A 86 7.23 13.49 -24.62
C PRO A 86 6.05 14.23 -25.29
N GLY A 87 5.07 13.49 -25.80
CA GLY A 87 3.85 14.05 -26.39
C GLY A 87 2.95 14.77 -25.39
N TRP A 88 3.01 14.41 -24.10
CA TRP A 88 2.30 15.11 -23.02
C TRP A 88 2.95 16.47 -22.73
N ALA A 89 4.28 16.48 -22.60
CA ALA A 89 5.04 17.71 -22.35
C ALA A 89 4.89 18.72 -23.49
N GLY A 90 4.82 18.26 -24.75
CA GLY A 90 4.60 19.12 -25.92
C GLY A 90 3.23 19.78 -25.99
N GLN A 91 2.28 19.42 -25.12
CA GLN A 91 0.90 19.90 -25.12
C GLN A 91 0.60 20.99 -24.08
N ASP A 92 1.62 21.51 -23.39
CA ASP A 92 1.48 22.44 -22.26
C ASP A 92 0.53 21.89 -21.18
N LEU A 93 0.78 20.63 -20.80
CA LEU A 93 0.10 19.94 -19.70
C LEU A 93 1.03 19.91 -18.46
N PRO A 94 0.49 19.66 -17.25
CA PRO A 94 1.28 19.68 -16.02
C PRO A 94 2.52 18.79 -16.12
N ALA A 95 3.67 19.36 -15.77
CA ALA A 95 4.95 18.67 -15.82
C ALA A 95 5.07 17.66 -14.66
N PRO A 96 5.98 16.67 -14.73
CA PRO A 96 6.31 15.84 -13.59
C PRO A 96 6.67 16.70 -12.36
N GLY A 97 6.05 16.41 -11.22
CA GLY A 97 6.13 17.18 -9.98
C GLY A 97 5.04 18.23 -9.80
N GLU A 98 4.20 18.49 -10.82
CA GLU A 98 3.07 19.42 -10.71
C GLU A 98 1.75 18.70 -10.44
N PRO A 99 0.82 19.34 -9.70
CA PRO A 99 -0.52 18.80 -9.49
C PRO A 99 -1.37 18.95 -10.75
N VAL A 100 -2.14 17.91 -11.07
CA VAL A 100 -3.05 17.88 -12.23
C VAL A 100 -4.18 18.90 -12.09
N PHE A 101 -4.72 19.11 -10.88
CA PHE A 101 -5.86 19.98 -10.61
C PHE A 101 -5.49 21.38 -10.07
N ARG A 102 -4.32 21.91 -10.46
CA ARG A 102 -3.89 23.26 -10.02
C ARG A 102 -5.00 24.28 -10.31
N ASP A 103 -5.55 24.85 -9.25
CA ASP A 103 -6.62 25.87 -9.26
C ASP A 103 -7.96 25.44 -9.91
N ASP A 104 -8.23 24.14 -10.04
CA ASP A 104 -9.50 23.61 -10.57
C ASP A 104 -10.22 22.70 -9.55
N PRO A 105 -11.19 23.24 -8.78
CA PRO A 105 -11.91 22.47 -7.75
C PRO A 105 -12.88 21.43 -8.35
N ALA A 106 -13.34 21.63 -9.59
CA ALA A 106 -14.23 20.66 -10.25
C ALA A 106 -13.43 19.43 -10.68
N LEU A 107 -12.21 19.64 -11.21
CA LEU A 107 -11.29 18.57 -11.52
C LEU A 107 -10.79 17.86 -10.26
N GLU A 108 -10.52 18.58 -9.17
CA GLU A 108 -10.14 17.97 -7.89
C GLU A 108 -11.26 17.05 -7.35
N ALA A 109 -12.51 17.50 -7.40
CA ALA A 109 -13.66 16.69 -6.97
C ALA A 109 -13.81 15.43 -7.84
N ALA A 110 -13.66 15.56 -9.16
CA ALA A 110 -13.70 14.44 -10.09
C ALA A 110 -12.52 13.46 -9.87
N TRP A 111 -11.33 13.98 -9.58
CA TRP A 111 -10.14 13.19 -9.29
C TRP A 111 -10.31 12.35 -8.02
N ARG A 112 -10.84 12.94 -6.96
CA ARG A 112 -11.13 12.23 -5.70
C ARG A 112 -12.24 11.20 -5.86
N ALA A 113 -13.15 11.41 -6.80
CA ALA A 113 -14.23 10.48 -7.12
C ALA A 113 -13.77 9.28 -7.96
N ILE A 114 -12.57 9.30 -8.53
CA ILE A 114 -12.00 8.14 -9.22
C ILE A 114 -12.04 6.97 -8.23
N PRO A 115 -12.64 5.82 -8.52
CA PRO A 115 -12.69 4.69 -7.59
C PRO A 115 -11.32 4.00 -7.53
N GLY A 116 -10.96 3.46 -6.37
CA GLY A 116 -9.70 2.71 -6.22
C GLY A 116 -9.68 1.48 -7.11
N PRO A 117 -8.51 0.86 -7.36
CA PRO A 117 -8.47 -0.44 -8.03
C PRO A 117 -9.36 -1.42 -7.26
N GLY A 118 -10.29 -2.05 -7.96
CA GLY A 118 -11.23 -3.00 -7.36
C GLY A 118 -10.54 -4.25 -6.81
N PRO A 119 -11.25 -5.10 -6.04
CA PRO A 119 -10.70 -6.33 -5.47
C PRO A 119 -10.14 -7.30 -6.53
N ASP A 120 -10.62 -7.22 -7.78
CA ASP A 120 -10.16 -8.04 -8.90
C ASP A 120 -8.92 -7.48 -9.62
N HIS A 121 -8.28 -6.43 -9.08
CA HIS A 121 -7.17 -5.69 -9.69
C HIS A 121 -7.47 -5.16 -11.10
N ARG A 122 -8.75 -5.09 -11.50
CA ARG A 122 -9.13 -4.54 -12.79
C ARG A 122 -8.98 -3.02 -12.76
N PRO A 123 -8.45 -2.42 -13.84
CA PRO A 123 -8.43 -0.98 -13.97
C PRO A 123 -9.86 -0.45 -13.90
N ALA A 124 -10.08 0.52 -13.02
CA ALA A 124 -11.35 1.22 -12.95
C ALA A 124 -11.28 2.44 -13.88
N ASP A 125 -12.29 2.58 -14.74
CA ASP A 125 -12.47 3.74 -15.61
C ASP A 125 -13.43 4.72 -14.90
N PRO A 126 -12.91 5.82 -14.32
CA PRO A 126 -13.69 6.87 -13.68
C PRO A 126 -14.47 7.74 -14.68
N GLY A 127 -14.35 7.50 -15.99
CA GLY A 127 -14.96 8.32 -17.01
C GLY A 127 -14.10 9.53 -17.42
N PRO A 128 -14.63 10.39 -18.30
CA PRO A 128 -13.87 11.49 -18.88
C PRO A 128 -13.60 12.59 -17.85
N LEU A 129 -12.33 12.94 -17.69
CA LEU A 129 -11.88 14.12 -16.95
C LEU A 129 -11.61 15.25 -17.92
N THR A 130 -11.84 16.50 -17.50
CA THR A 130 -11.46 17.67 -18.29
C THR A 130 -10.31 18.39 -17.60
N LEU A 131 -9.18 18.52 -18.29
CA LEU A 131 -7.99 19.22 -17.81
C LEU A 131 -7.63 20.31 -18.83
N ARG A 132 -7.55 21.57 -18.38
CA ARG A 132 -7.28 22.75 -19.22
C ARG A 132 -8.16 22.78 -20.49
N GLY A 133 -9.43 22.41 -20.36
CA GLY A 133 -10.41 22.40 -21.46
C GLY A 133 -10.30 21.22 -22.44
N ARG A 134 -9.44 20.23 -22.17
CA ARG A 134 -9.31 19.00 -22.97
C ARG A 134 -9.83 17.78 -22.21
N ALA A 135 -10.45 16.85 -22.92
CA ALA A 135 -10.94 15.60 -22.35
C ALA A 135 -9.81 14.56 -22.24
N PHE A 136 -9.74 13.90 -21.10
CA PHE A 136 -8.81 12.82 -20.79
C PHE A 136 -9.56 11.62 -20.26
N THR A 137 -9.08 10.44 -20.60
CA THR A 137 -9.42 9.21 -19.90
C THR A 137 -8.42 9.03 -18.77
N ALA A 138 -8.91 8.98 -17.54
CA ALA A 138 -8.14 8.51 -16.41
C ALA A 138 -8.34 7.00 -16.29
N THR A 139 -7.29 6.24 -16.00
CA THR A 139 -7.42 4.80 -15.76
C THR A 139 -6.61 4.48 -14.51
N CYS A 140 -7.27 3.97 -13.46
CA CYS A 140 -6.54 3.45 -12.32
C CYS A 140 -5.77 2.20 -12.72
N LEU A 141 -4.46 2.17 -12.51
CA LEU A 141 -3.65 0.99 -12.82
C LEU A 141 -3.97 -0.16 -11.85
N GLY A 142 -3.99 -1.37 -12.38
CA GLY A 142 -4.34 -2.58 -11.65
C GLY A 142 -3.24 -3.02 -10.69
N GLY A 143 -3.62 -3.24 -9.43
CA GLY A 143 -2.73 -3.65 -8.34
C GLY A 143 -3.16 -2.94 -7.06
N ALA A 144 -3.47 -3.70 -6.01
CA ALA A 144 -4.22 -3.21 -4.83
C ALA A 144 -3.59 -2.00 -4.10
N SER A 145 -2.32 -1.68 -4.38
CA SER A 145 -1.56 -0.67 -3.64
C SER A 145 -0.84 0.35 -4.51
N LEU A 146 -1.03 0.32 -5.83
CA LEU A 146 -0.25 1.19 -6.71
C LEU A 146 -0.57 2.67 -6.51
N GLY A 147 -1.85 3.00 -6.32
CA GLY A 147 -2.27 4.39 -6.17
C GLY A 147 -1.94 5.26 -7.37
N VAL A 148 -1.69 4.69 -8.56
CA VAL A 148 -1.33 5.43 -9.78
C VAL A 148 -2.51 5.46 -10.74
N VAL A 149 -2.73 6.64 -11.33
CA VAL A 149 -3.67 6.90 -12.41
C VAL A 149 -2.89 7.17 -13.68
N LEU A 150 -3.24 6.47 -14.76
CA LEU A 150 -2.79 6.77 -16.11
C LEU A 150 -3.76 7.77 -16.74
N LEU A 151 -3.26 8.89 -17.24
CA LEU A 151 -4.00 9.89 -17.99
C LEU A 151 -3.64 9.80 -19.46
N VAL A 152 -4.65 9.66 -20.31
CA VAL A 152 -4.50 9.63 -21.77
C VAL A 152 -5.50 10.65 -22.35
N PRO A 153 -5.08 11.59 -23.22
CA PRO A 153 -6.01 12.47 -23.91
C PRO A 153 -6.99 11.65 -24.73
N ARG A 154 -8.26 12.03 -24.73
CA ARG A 154 -9.23 11.51 -25.70
C ARG A 154 -9.02 12.27 -26.99
N GLU A 155 -8.65 11.57 -28.06
CA GLU A 155 -8.75 12.13 -29.40
C GLU A 155 -10.23 12.51 -29.64
N GLY A 156 -10.45 13.78 -29.97
CA GLY A 156 -11.75 14.33 -30.35
C GLY A 156 -11.95 14.26 -31.84
#